data_AF-A0A835LJK4-F1
#
_entry.id   AF-A0A835LJK4-F1
#
_cell.length_a   1.000
_cell.length_b   1.000
_cell.length_c   1.000
_cell.angle_alpha   90.00
_cell.angle_beta   90.00
_cell.angle_gamma   90.00
#
_symmetry.space_group_name_H-M   'P 1'
#
loop_
_entity.id
_entity.type
_entity.pdbx_description
1 polymer ?
#
loop_
_entity_poly.entity_id
_entity_poly.type
_entity_poly.pdbx_seq_one_letter_code
_entity_poly.pdbx_strand_id
1 'polypeptide(L)'
;MAEGEQGGATATATGDTQLFQVLGSLLQQVEALTNQEEVELRAKIEALGLEITKVPSKPSETLDELEIAQELDKLSAKLDHVDELISSTMAADPQVQTLLSSTAQLWMPLITATSDERRNLAASIEIGSSKTQEKNPN
;
A
#
# COMPACT_ATOMS: atom_id res chain seq x y z
N MET A 1 -18.15 -18.48 24.46
CA MET A 1 -18.41 -17.03 24.65
C MET A 1 -17.06 -16.35 24.66
N ALA A 2 -16.70 -15.37 23.85
CA ALA A 2 -17.26 -14.63 22.70
C ALA A 2 -16.02 -13.80 22.21
N GLU A 3 -15.64 -13.87 20.92
CA GLU A 3 -15.72 -12.76 19.93
C GLU A 3 -15.26 -11.39 20.48
N GLY A 4 -14.34 -10.63 19.88
CA GLY A 4 -13.66 -10.65 18.59
C GLY A 4 -13.06 -9.24 18.39
N GLU A 5 -11.98 -9.09 17.60
CA GLU A 5 -11.64 -7.79 16.97
C GLU A 5 -10.60 -8.02 15.86
N GLN A 6 -11.08 -8.46 14.70
CA GLN A 6 -10.41 -8.31 13.41
C GLN A 6 -11.20 -7.28 12.60
N GLY A 7 -10.95 -5.99 12.86
CA GLY A 7 -11.58 -4.89 12.13
C GLY A 7 -10.50 -3.94 11.62
N GLY A 8 -10.12 -4.06 10.35
CA GLY A 8 -9.25 -3.05 9.72
C GLY A 8 -8.48 -3.51 8.49
N ALA A 9 -8.15 -4.80 8.38
CA ALA A 9 -7.33 -5.32 7.27
C ALA A 9 -8.13 -5.89 6.09
N THR A 10 -9.46 -6.00 6.18
CA THR A 10 -10.25 -6.83 5.26
C THR A 10 -10.78 -6.09 4.03
N ALA A 11 -11.05 -4.78 4.09
CA ALA A 11 -11.78 -4.08 3.03
C ALA A 11 -10.93 -3.75 1.78
N THR A 12 -9.64 -3.43 1.95
CA THR A 12 -8.73 -3.14 0.82
C THR A 12 -8.26 -4.43 0.14
N ALA A 13 -7.89 -5.45 0.93
CA ALA A 13 -7.52 -6.77 0.43
C ALA A 13 -8.60 -7.41 -0.44
N THR A 14 -9.88 -7.19 -0.13
CA THR A 14 -11.01 -7.67 -0.96
C THR A 14 -11.12 -6.97 -2.30
N GLY A 15 -10.84 -5.66 -2.37
CA GLY A 15 -10.90 -4.89 -3.62
C GLY A 15 -9.78 -5.29 -4.58
N ASP A 16 -8.57 -5.44 -4.06
CA ASP A 16 -7.41 -5.85 -4.85
C ASP A 16 -7.58 -7.28 -5.39
N THR A 17 -8.03 -8.21 -4.54
CA THR A 17 -8.32 -9.59 -4.96
C THR A 17 -9.37 -9.62 -6.08
N GLN A 18 -10.41 -8.78 -5.99
CA GLN A 18 -11.46 -8.69 -6.99
C GLN A 18 -10.94 -8.13 -8.33
N LEU A 19 -10.04 -7.14 -8.31
CA LEU A 19 -9.42 -6.61 -9.53
C LEU A 19 -8.63 -7.68 -10.28
N PHE A 20 -7.77 -8.42 -9.58
CA PHE A 20 -6.96 -9.47 -10.22
C PHE A 20 -7.81 -10.64 -10.73
N GLN A 21 -8.92 -10.94 -10.08
CA GLN A 21 -9.91 -11.91 -10.58
C GLN A 21 -10.56 -11.45 -11.89
N VAL A 22 -10.91 -10.16 -11.99
CA VAL A 22 -11.46 -9.56 -13.23
C VAL A 22 -10.43 -9.56 -14.35
N LEU A 23 -9.18 -9.16 -14.06
CA LEU A 23 -8.09 -9.18 -15.05
C LEU A 23 -7.83 -10.59 -15.59
N GLY A 24 -7.81 -11.60 -14.71
CA GLY A 24 -7.69 -13.00 -15.12
C GLY A 24 -8.86 -13.48 -15.99
N SER A 25 -10.08 -13.09 -15.65
CA SER A 25 -11.29 -13.44 -16.43
C SER A 25 -11.29 -12.77 -17.81
N LEU A 26 -10.86 -11.50 -17.88
CA LEU A 26 -10.74 -10.77 -19.14
C LEU A 26 -9.67 -11.39 -20.04
N LEU A 27 -8.53 -11.77 -19.47
CA LEU A 27 -7.47 -12.44 -20.22
C LEU A 27 -7.94 -13.76 -20.81
N GLN A 28 -8.64 -14.60 -20.03
CA GLN A 28 -9.25 -15.85 -20.53
C GLN A 28 -10.23 -15.59 -21.68
N GLN A 29 -11.03 -14.53 -21.60
CA GLN A 29 -11.97 -14.18 -22.67
C GLN A 29 -11.26 -13.74 -23.95
N VAL A 30 -10.16 -12.98 -23.83
CA VAL A 30 -9.34 -12.59 -24.98
C VAL A 30 -8.70 -13.82 -25.62
N GLU A 31 -8.10 -14.71 -24.84
CA GLU A 31 -7.48 -15.95 -25.34
C GLU A 31 -8.50 -16.86 -26.06
N ALA A 32 -9.74 -16.92 -25.58
CA ALA A 32 -10.81 -17.66 -26.23
C ALA A 32 -11.25 -17.02 -27.57
N LEU A 33 -11.24 -15.69 -27.67
CA LEU A 33 -11.61 -14.96 -28.89
C LEU A 33 -10.49 -14.96 -29.93
N THR A 34 -9.22 -14.93 -29.50
CA THR A 34 -8.05 -14.91 -30.38
C THR A 34 -7.53 -16.30 -30.71
N ASN A 35 -7.93 -17.31 -29.93
CA ASN A 35 -7.41 -18.68 -29.98
C ASN A 35 -5.87 -18.72 -29.85
N GLN A 36 -5.32 -17.77 -29.09
CA GLN A 36 -3.90 -17.58 -28.85
C GLN A 36 -3.68 -17.41 -27.34
N GLU A 37 -2.76 -18.19 -26.77
CA GLU A 37 -2.44 -18.10 -25.35
C GLU A 37 -1.49 -16.92 -25.05
N GLU A 38 -1.79 -16.16 -24.00
CA GLU A 38 -1.07 -14.96 -23.58
C GLU A 38 -0.28 -15.23 -22.27
N VAL A 39 0.71 -16.12 -22.37
CA VAL A 39 1.50 -16.61 -21.22
C VAL A 39 2.23 -15.48 -20.48
N GLU A 40 2.75 -14.49 -21.21
CA GLU A 40 3.44 -13.34 -20.60
C GLU A 40 2.49 -12.46 -19.78
N LEU A 41 1.28 -12.20 -20.29
CA LEU A 41 0.28 -11.41 -19.56
C LEU A 41 -0.21 -12.14 -18.32
N ARG A 42 -0.37 -13.47 -18.37
CA ARG A 42 -0.69 -14.27 -17.18
C ARG A 42 0.37 -14.10 -16.10
N ALA A 43 1.65 -14.23 -16.48
CA ALA A 43 2.76 -14.07 -15.56
C ALA A 43 2.82 -12.66 -14.94
N LYS A 44 2.53 -11.61 -15.72
CA LYS A 44 2.47 -10.23 -15.23
C LYS A 44 1.30 -10.01 -14.26
N ILE A 45 0.12 -10.53 -14.55
CA ILE A 45 -1.05 -10.44 -13.66
C ILE A 45 -0.75 -11.15 -12.34
N GLU A 46 -0.16 -12.34 -12.37
CA GLU A 46 0.21 -13.09 -11.17
C GLU A 46 1.27 -12.36 -10.33
N ALA A 47 2.33 -11.86 -10.97
CA ALA A 47 3.39 -11.12 -10.29
C ALA A 47 2.86 -9.85 -9.60
N LEU A 48 2.00 -9.09 -10.28
CA LEU A 48 1.37 -7.90 -9.72
C LEU A 48 0.39 -8.25 -8.58
N GLY A 49 -0.35 -9.36 -8.73
CA GLY A 49 -1.25 -9.87 -7.69
C GLY A 49 -0.51 -10.33 -6.44
N LEU A 50 0.71 -10.85 -6.57
CA LEU A 50 1.55 -11.16 -5.42
C LEU A 50 2.14 -9.91 -4.77
N GLU A 51 2.58 -8.92 -5.57
CA GLU A 51 3.17 -7.70 -5.05
C GLU A 51 2.21 -6.91 -4.15
N ILE A 52 0.93 -6.82 -4.52
CA ILE A 52 -0.06 -6.05 -3.75
C ILE A 52 -0.36 -6.68 -2.38
N THR A 53 -0.15 -7.99 -2.24
CA THR A 53 -0.35 -8.72 -0.97
C THR A 53 0.83 -8.62 -0.02
N LYS A 54 1.96 -8.07 -0.47
CA LYS A 54 3.14 -7.89 0.40
C LYS A 54 2.85 -6.81 1.44
N VAL A 55 2.57 -7.26 2.65
CA VAL A 55 2.60 -6.42 3.84
C VAL A 55 3.90 -6.68 4.61
N PRO A 56 4.52 -5.64 5.19
CA PRO A 56 5.62 -5.85 6.13
C PRO A 56 5.19 -6.84 7.21
N SER A 57 6.00 -7.87 7.44
CA SER A 57 5.76 -8.81 8.53
C SER A 57 5.73 -8.05 9.86
N LYS A 58 4.80 -8.39 10.74
CA LYS A 58 4.79 -7.84 12.10
C LYS A 58 6.15 -8.18 12.75
N PRO A 59 6.85 -7.22 13.35
CA PRO A 59 8.06 -7.51 14.08
C PRO A 59 7.68 -8.48 15.22
N SER A 60 8.17 -9.72 15.17
CA SER A 60 7.80 -10.76 16.14
C SER A 60 8.72 -10.78 17.36
N GLU A 61 9.70 -9.89 17.43
CA GLU A 61 10.80 -9.98 18.38
C GLU A 61 11.07 -8.63 19.03
N THR A 62 11.07 -8.62 20.36
CA THR A 62 11.63 -7.52 21.13
C THR A 62 13.14 -7.56 20.95
N LEU A 63 13.66 -6.68 20.11
CA LEU A 63 15.09 -6.57 19.82
C LEU A 63 15.85 -6.03 21.03
N ASP A 64 17.04 -6.59 21.30
CA ASP A 64 17.98 -6.04 22.26
C ASP A 64 18.63 -4.74 21.74
N GLU A 65 19.21 -3.90 22.60
CA GLU A 65 19.79 -2.60 22.23
C GLU A 65 20.86 -2.72 21.13
N LEU A 66 21.67 -3.78 21.18
CA LEU A 66 22.69 -4.06 20.17
C LEU A 66 22.08 -4.42 18.81
N GLU A 67 20.99 -5.18 18.81
CA GLU A 67 20.28 -5.57 17.59
C GLU A 67 19.53 -4.38 16.99
N ILE A 68 18.99 -3.50 17.83
CA ILE A 68 18.40 -2.22 17.41
C ILE A 68 19.46 -1.39 16.68
N ALA A 69 20.66 -1.25 17.25
CA ALA A 69 21.75 -0.51 16.60
C ALA A 69 22.11 -1.13 15.24
N GLN A 70 22.20 -2.45 15.16
CA GLN A 70 22.51 -3.15 13.91
C GLN A 70 21.41 -2.97 12.84
N GLU A 71 20.13 -3.03 13.22
CA GLU A 71 19.04 -2.78 12.28
C GLU A 71 18.97 -1.30 11.89
N LEU A 72 19.30 -0.36 12.79
CA LEU A 72 19.42 1.07 12.44
C LEU A 72 20.56 1.30 11.43
N ASP A 73 21.72 0.68 11.60
CA ASP A 73 22.83 0.76 10.65
C ASP A 73 22.42 0.22 9.26
N LYS A 74 21.72 -0.92 9.25
CA LYS A 74 21.19 -1.53 8.02
C LYS A 74 20.11 -0.67 7.35
N LEU A 75 19.25 -0.04 8.13
CA LEU A 75 18.25 0.91 7.62
C LEU A 75 18.93 2.16 7.06
N SER A 76 19.97 2.66 7.71
CA SER A 76 20.77 3.79 7.20
C SER A 76 21.38 3.46 5.85
N ALA A 77 22.04 2.31 5.71
CA ALA A 77 22.63 1.90 4.44
C ALA A 77 21.59 1.74 3.31
N LYS A 78 20.38 1.26 3.64
CA LYS A 78 19.27 1.20 2.68
C LYS A 78 18.78 2.59 2.27
N LEU A 79 18.73 3.53 3.20
CA LEU A 79 18.33 4.90 2.92
C LEU A 79 19.33 5.59 1.99
N ASP A 80 20.63 5.40 2.22
CA ASP A 80 21.70 5.92 1.34
C ASP A 80 21.56 5.38 -0.08
N HIS A 81 21.26 4.08 -0.23
CA HIS A 81 21.05 3.48 -1.55
C HIS A 81 19.80 4.03 -2.26
N VAL A 82 18.70 4.22 -1.53
CA VAL A 82 17.47 4.81 -2.09
C VAL A 82 17.73 6.26 -2.53
N ASP A 83 18.49 7.04 -1.77
CA ASP A 83 18.86 8.41 -2.12
C ASP A 83 19.70 8.47 -3.42
N GLU A 84 20.63 7.53 -3.60
CA GLU A 84 21.40 7.38 -4.84
C GLU A 84 20.49 7.06 -6.04
N LEU A 85 19.57 6.11 -5.88
CA LEU A 85 18.61 5.75 -6.93
C LEU A 85 17.69 6.91 -7.30
N ILE A 86 17.18 7.64 -6.31
CA ILE A 86 16.34 8.81 -6.53
C ILE A 86 17.14 9.90 -7.26
N SER A 87 18.35 10.20 -6.81
CA SER A 87 19.22 11.18 -7.44
C SER A 87 19.55 10.82 -8.89
N SER A 88 19.88 9.56 -9.16
CA SER A 88 20.13 9.05 -10.51
C SER A 88 18.89 9.16 -11.41
N THR A 89 17.72 8.77 -10.89
CA THR A 89 16.46 8.79 -11.64
C THR A 89 15.98 10.21 -11.91
N MET A 90 16.12 11.12 -10.94
CA MET A 90 15.77 12.54 -11.10
C MET A 90 16.69 13.25 -12.09
N ALA A 91 17.97 12.85 -12.17
CA ALA A 91 18.89 13.36 -13.17
C ALA A 91 18.56 12.87 -14.58
N ALA A 92 18.03 11.64 -14.71
CA ALA A 92 17.64 11.06 -15.99
C ALA A 92 16.28 11.56 -16.50
N ASP A 93 15.32 11.84 -15.61
CA ASP A 93 13.98 12.28 -15.98
C ASP A 93 13.40 13.37 -15.03
N PRO A 94 13.29 14.62 -15.50
CA PRO A 94 12.67 15.72 -14.74
C PRO A 94 11.19 15.52 -14.39
N GLN A 95 10.44 14.70 -15.15
CA GLN A 95 9.04 14.40 -14.82
C GLN A 95 8.94 13.53 -13.57
N VAL A 96 9.89 12.61 -13.35
CA VAL A 96 9.95 11.79 -12.15
C VAL A 96 10.18 12.67 -10.91
N GLN A 97 11.02 13.70 -10.98
CA GLN A 97 11.18 14.66 -9.89
C GLN A 97 9.85 15.32 -9.50
N THR A 98 9.10 15.78 -10.50
CA THR A 98 7.81 16.45 -10.27
C THR A 98 6.81 15.50 -9.61
N LEU A 99 6.77 14.25 -10.07
CA LEU A 99 5.91 13.21 -9.52
C LEU A 99 6.30 12.83 -8.09
N LEU A 100 7.59 12.61 -7.81
CA LEU A 100 8.10 12.30 -6.48
C LEU A 100 7.84 13.45 -5.50
N SER A 101 8.02 14.69 -5.94
CA SER A 101 7.72 15.88 -5.13
C SER A 101 6.23 16.00 -4.79
N SER A 102 5.35 15.83 -5.78
CA SER A 102 3.89 15.82 -5.58
C SER A 102 3.47 14.69 -4.63
N THR A 103 4.04 13.49 -4.82
CA THR A 103 3.79 12.32 -3.96
C THR A 103 4.31 12.56 -2.54
N ALA A 104 5.48 13.16 -2.38
CA ALA A 104 6.04 13.50 -1.08
C ALA A 104 5.16 14.48 -0.31
N GLN A 105 4.52 15.44 -0.97
CA GLN A 105 3.57 16.37 -0.33
C GLN A 105 2.36 15.63 0.28
N LEU A 106 1.93 14.52 -0.30
CA LEU A 106 0.83 13.71 0.21
C LEU A 106 1.27 12.81 1.37
N TRP A 107 2.43 12.18 1.24
CA TRP A 107 2.87 11.16 2.20
C TRP A 107 3.70 11.70 3.37
N MET A 108 4.44 12.81 3.21
CA MET A 108 5.25 13.37 4.31
C MET A 108 4.41 13.66 5.55
N PRO A 109 3.24 14.35 5.47
CA PRO A 109 2.41 14.60 6.65
C PRO A 109 1.96 13.32 7.36
N LEU A 110 1.77 12.22 6.62
CA LEU A 110 1.35 10.94 7.20
C LEU A 110 2.53 10.21 7.86
N ILE A 111 3.70 10.23 7.22
CA ILE A 111 4.91 9.53 7.67
C ILE A 111 5.50 10.24 8.90
N THR A 112 5.50 11.58 8.91
CA THR A 112 6.05 12.37 10.02
C THR A 112 5.03 12.68 11.11
N ALA A 113 3.75 12.34 10.91
CA ALA A 113 2.73 12.50 11.94
C ALA A 113 3.13 11.77 13.23
N THR A 114 2.98 12.47 14.34
CA THR A 114 3.06 11.91 15.69
C THR A 114 1.93 10.91 15.95
N SER A 115 2.07 10.11 17.01
CA SER A 115 1.01 9.15 17.39
C SER A 115 -0.34 9.83 17.62
N ASP A 116 -0.36 11.03 18.18
CA ASP A 116 -1.60 11.77 18.45
C ASP A 116 -2.22 12.33 17.17
N GLU A 117 -1.41 12.85 16.25
CA GLU A 117 -1.88 13.28 14.92
C GLU A 117 -2.47 12.12 14.13
N ARG A 118 -1.82 10.94 14.14
CA ARG A 118 -2.34 9.72 13.50
C ARG A 118 -3.67 9.26 14.09
N ARG A 119 -3.85 9.38 15.41
CA ARG A 119 -5.15 9.05 16.06
C ARG A 119 -6.25 10.02 15.63
N ASN A 120 -5.94 11.30 15.48
CA ASN A 120 -6.89 12.31 15.01
C ASN A 120 -7.29 12.12 13.53
N LEU A 121 -6.33 11.71 12.68
CA LEU A 121 -6.59 11.30 11.28
C LEU A 121 -7.54 10.10 11.21
N ALA A 122 -7.31 9.07 12.03
CA ALA A 122 -8.19 7.90 12.10
C ALA A 122 -9.61 8.26 12.59
N ALA A 123 -9.72 9.09 13.62
CA ALA A 123 -11.01 9.57 14.14
C ALA A 123 -11.78 10.42 13.12
N SER A 124 -11.08 11.21 12.31
CA SER A 124 -11.70 12.04 11.26
C SER A 124 -12.30 11.19 10.12
N ILE A 125 -11.68 10.05 9.80
CA ILE A 125 -12.19 9.09 8.80
C ILE A 125 -13.45 8.38 9.32
N GLU A 126 -13.49 8.06 10.62
CA GLU A 126 -14.65 7.42 11.27
C GLU A 126 -15.88 8.35 11.32
N ILE A 127 -15.67 9.64 11.63
CA ILE A 127 -16.74 10.66 11.70
C ILE A 127 -17.33 10.99 10.31
N GLY A 128 -16.54 10.87 9.24
CA GLY A 128 -16.99 11.09 7.85
C GLY A 128 -17.97 10.04 7.33
N SER A 129 -18.02 8.87 7.96
CA SER A 129 -18.90 7.75 7.57
C SER A 129 -20.29 7.80 8.23
N SER A 130 -20.53 8.75 9.13
CA SER A 130 -21.77 8.87 9.92
C SER A 130 -22.35 10.28 9.86
N LYS A 131 -22.77 10.75 8.68
CA LYS A 131 -23.63 11.94 8.57
C LYS A 131 -24.65 11.86 7.43
N THR A 132 -25.52 10.87 7.50
CA THR A 132 -26.85 10.90 6.90
C THR A 132 -27.87 10.51 7.97
N GLN A 133 -28.16 11.44 8.88
CA GLN A 133 -29.37 11.34 9.68
C GLN A 133 -30.35 12.41 9.20
N GLU A 134 -31.15 12.00 8.22
CA GLU A 134 -32.41 12.61 7.85
C GLU A 134 -33.27 12.72 9.12
N LYS A 135 -33.56 13.96 9.53
CA LYS A 135 -34.48 14.24 10.63
C LYS A 135 -35.64 15.05 10.05
N ASN A 136 -36.64 14.34 9.56
CA ASN A 136 -37.94 14.92 9.24
C ASN A 136 -38.87 14.68 10.45
N PRO A 137 -39.33 15.72 11.17
CA PRO A 137 -40.44 15.57 12.07
C PRO A 137 -41.76 15.85 11.34
N ASN A 138 -42.72 14.98 11.63
CA ASN A 138 -44.13 15.02 11.27
C ASN A 138 -44.81 16.33 11.70
#